data_AF-A0A1V5FLH6-F1
#
_entry.id   AF-A0A1V5FLH6-F1
#
_cell.length_a   1.000
_cell.length_b   1.000
_cell.length_c   1.000
_cell.angle_alpha   90.00
_cell.angle_beta   90.00
_cell.angle_gamma   90.00
#
_symmetry.space_group_name_H-M   'P 1'
#
loop_
_entity.id
_entity.type
_entity.pdbx_description
1 polymer ?
#
loop_
_entity_poly.entity_id
_entity_poly.type
_entity_poly.pdbx_seq_one_letter_code
_entity_poly.pdbx_strand_id
1 'polypeptide(L)' 'MPDTKHAVEWALEQTVTDMYGVTYAVSRDTPMELVGKVREYFNAHGIAYGTFGYSDLLPFFD' A
#
# COMPACT_ATOMS: atom_id res chain seq x y z
N MET A 1 12.02 -1.60 -8.84
CA MET A 1 11.61 -0.20 -9.08
C MET A 1 11.84 0.56 -7.78
N PRO A 2 12.71 1.59 -7.74
CA PRO A 2 13.00 2.34 -6.51
C PRO A 2 11.76 2.99 -5.89
N ASP A 3 10.73 3.26 -6.68
CA ASP A 3 9.50 3.90 -6.21
C ASP A 3 8.54 2.95 -5.47
N THR A 4 8.58 1.64 -5.75
CA THR A 4 7.69 0.66 -5.09
C THR A 4 8.05 0.46 -3.63
N LYS A 5 9.34 0.48 -3.27
CA LYS A 5 9.77 0.38 -1.87
C LYS A 5 9.26 1.56 -1.05
N HIS A 6 9.47 2.79 -1.53
CA HIS A 6 8.98 4.00 -0.87
C HIS A 6 7.44 4.03 -0.78
N ALA A 7 6.73 3.56 -1.81
CA ALA A 7 5.28 3.48 -1.77
C ALA A 7 4.79 2.47 -0.72
N VAL A 8 5.48 1.34 -0.55
CA VAL A 8 5.19 0.35 0.49
C VAL A 8 5.48 0.92 1.89
N GLU A 9 6.62 1.56 2.07
CA GLU A 9 6.99 2.22 3.33
C GLU A 9 5.96 3.30 3.72
N TRP A 10 5.60 4.18 2.77
CA TRP A 10 4.55 5.18 2.97
C TRP A 10 3.20 4.54 3.31
N ALA A 11 2.83 3.45 2.62
CA ALA A 11 1.57 2.76 2.85
C ALA A 11 1.49 2.18 4.27
N LEU A 12 2.59 1.66 4.82
CA LEU A 12 2.67 1.13 6.19
C LEU A 12 2.54 2.21 7.28
N GLU A 13 2.76 3.48 6.95
CA GLU A 13 2.52 4.61 7.86
C GLU A 13 1.05 5.06 7.88
N GLN A 14 0.21 4.52 6.98
CA GLN A 14 -1.19 4.93 6.86
C GLN A 14 -2.12 4.17 7.82
N THR A 15 -3.28 4.78 8.05
CA THR A 15 -4.40 4.12 8.75
C THR A 15 -5.63 4.11 7.84
N VAL A 16 -6.51 3.14 8.06
CA VAL A 16 -7.78 2.98 7.35
C VAL A 16 -8.90 2.84 8.38
N THR A 17 -10.02 3.49 8.11
CA THR A 17 -11.27 3.32 8.87
C THR A 17 -12.22 2.46 8.05
N ASP A 18 -12.69 1.36 8.62
CA ASP A 18 -13.66 0.49 7.96
C ASP A 18 -15.10 1.04 8.01
N MET A 19 -16.02 0.29 7.39
CA MET A 19 -17.46 0.62 7.38
C MET A 19 -18.13 0.61 8.76
N TYR A 20 -17.47 0.06 9.78
CA TYR A 20 -17.95 0.02 11.17
C TYR A 20 -17.36 1.15 12.02
N GLY A 21 -16.53 2.02 11.43
CA GLY A 21 -15.88 3.12 12.13
C GLY A 21 -14.65 2.70 12.92
N VAL A 22 -14.13 1.49 12.70
CA VAL A 22 -12.91 1.01 13.36
C VAL A 22 -11.70 1.46 12.54
N THR A 23 -10.81 2.22 13.18
CA THR A 23 -9.54 2.64 12.59
C THR A 23 -8.42 1.68 12.96
N TYR A 24 -7.69 1.18 11.97
CA TYR A 24 -6.52 0.32 12.15
C TYR A 24 -5.38 0.73 11.22
N ALA A 25 -4.17 0.31 11.58
CA ALA A 25 -2.96 0.57 10.80
C ALA A 25 -2.88 -0.37 9.59
N VAL A 26 -2.42 0.17 8.47
CA VAL A 26 -2.09 -0.64 7.30
C VAL A 26 -0.83 -1.44 7.60
N SER A 27 -0.88 -2.74 7.36
CA SER A 27 0.19 -3.68 7.68
C SER A 27 0.24 -4.83 6.67
N ARG A 28 1.19 -5.75 6.89
CA ARG A 28 1.28 -6.99 6.10
C ARG A 28 0.02 -7.86 6.23
N ASP A 29 -0.72 -7.74 7.33
CA ASP A 29 -1.93 -8.53 7.58
C ASP A 29 -3.19 -7.90 6.97
N THR A 30 -3.07 -6.71 6.37
CA THR A 30 -4.15 -5.99 5.67
C THR A 30 -3.81 -5.87 4.17
N PRO A 31 -3.77 -6.98 3.42
CA PRO A 31 -3.21 -7.03 2.07
C PRO A 31 -3.98 -6.16 1.07
N MET A 32 -5.30 -6.04 1.24
CA MET A 32 -6.14 -5.23 0.35
C MET A 32 -5.88 -3.73 0.54
N GLU A 33 -5.81 -3.30 1.79
CA GLU A 33 -5.58 -1.91 2.19
C GLU A 33 -4.18 -1.48 1.80
N LEU A 34 -3.19 -2.35 1.98
CA LEU A 34 -1.81 -2.12 1.62
C LEU A 34 -1.65 -1.91 0.11
N VAL A 35 -2.23 -2.79 -0.71
CA VAL A 35 -2.25 -2.61 -2.18
C VAL A 35 -2.99 -1.33 -2.55
N GLY A 36 -4.11 -1.03 -1.89
CA GLY A 36 -4.86 0.21 -2.08
C GLY A 36 -4.00 1.45 -1.84
N LYS A 37 -3.31 1.51 -0.71
CA LYS A 37 -2.43 2.63 -0.36
C LYS A 37 -1.23 2.78 -1.28
N VAL A 38 -0.62 1.68 -1.73
CA VAL A 38 0.45 1.75 -2.74
C VAL A 38 -0.07 2.35 -4.05
N ARG A 39 -1.29 2.01 -4.48
CA ARG A 39 -1.91 2.61 -5.68
C ARG A 39 -2.22 4.09 -5.48
N GLU A 40 -2.72 4.48 -4.31
CA GLU A 40 -2.93 5.88 -3.95
C GLU A 40 -1.62 6.68 -4.04
N TYR A 41 -0.53 6.15 -3.49
CA TYR A 41 0.79 6.77 -3.58
C TYR A 41 1.21 6.99 -5.04
N PHE A 42 1.12 5.95 -5.87
CA PHE A 42 1.48 6.05 -7.29
C PHE A 42 0.62 7.07 -8.03
N ASN A 43 -0.69 7.07 -7.80
CA ASN A 43 -1.61 8.05 -8.40
C ASN A 43 -1.24 9.49 -8.00
N ALA A 44 -0.94 9.72 -6.71
CA ALA A 44 -0.58 11.05 -6.20
C ALA A 44 0.75 11.58 -6.76
N HIS A 45 1.68 10.68 -7.11
CA HIS A 45 2.99 11.04 -7.65
C HIS A 45 3.09 10.90 -9.18
N GLY A 46 1.99 10.60 -9.87
CA GLY A 46 1.98 10.42 -11.32
C GLY A 46 2.81 9.21 -11.82
N ILE A 47 3.03 8.21 -10.96
CA ILE A 47 3.76 6.99 -11.29
C ILE A 47 2.80 6.04 -12.01
N ALA A 48 3.12 5.68 -13.26
CA ALA A 48 2.37 4.68 -13.99
C ALA A 48 2.67 3.28 -13.44
N TYR A 49 1.61 2.48 -13.20
CA TYR A 49 1.73 1.09 -12.77
C TYR A 49 0.82 0.19 -13.61
N GLY A 50 1.31 -1.02 -13.88
CA GLY A 50 0.49 -2.09 -14.47
C GLY A 50 -0.35 -2.79 -13.42
N THR A 51 -0.96 -3.92 -13.78
CA THR A 51 -1.63 -4.78 -12.80
C THR A 51 -0.59 -5.36 -11.82
N PHE A 52 -0.77 -5.10 -10.53
CA PHE A 52 -0.01 -5.71 -9.44
C PHE A 52 -0.92 -6.05 -8.26
N GLY A 53 -0.51 -7.03 -7.47
CA GLY A 53 -1.19 -7.48 -6.27
C GLY A 53 -0.24 -7.53 -5.06
N TYR A 54 -0.75 -8.08 -3.96
CA TYR A 54 -0.01 -8.16 -2.70
C TYR A 54 1.28 -8.98 -2.81
N SER A 55 1.29 -10.06 -3.61
CA SER A 55 2.47 -10.88 -3.85
C SER A 55 3.63 -10.10 -4.46
N ASP A 56 3.34 -9.09 -5.28
CA ASP A 56 4.35 -8.21 -5.88
C ASP A 56 4.95 -7.24 -4.86
N LEU A 57 4.27 -7.02 -3.72
CA LEU A 57 4.74 -6.18 -2.63
C LEU A 57 5.62 -6.94 -1.62
N LEU A 58 5.53 -8.28 -1.61
CA LEU A 58 6.29 -9.14 -0.68
C LEU A 58 7.80 -8.90 -0.68
N PRO A 59 8.48 -8.70 -1.83
CA PRO A 59 9.91 -8.45 -1.84
C PRO A 59 10.34 -7.13 -1.18
N PHE A 60 9.42 -6.23 -0.83
CA PHE A 60 9.69 -4.95 -0.19
C PHE A 60 9.48 -4.98 1.33
N PHE A 61 9.16 -6.16 1.85
CA PHE A 61 9.01 -6.46 3.26
C PHE A 61 10.27 -7.19 3.75
N ASP A 62 11.33 -6.44 4.05
CA ASP A 62 12.51 -6.97 4.76
C ASP A 62 12.11 -7.60 6.11
#